data_AF-A0A090NF47-F1
#
_entry.id   AF-A0A090NF47-F1
#
_cell.length_a   1.000
_cell.length_b   1.000
_cell.length_c   1.000
_cell.angle_alpha   90.00
_cell.angle_beta   90.00
_cell.angle_gamma   90.00
#
_symmetry.space_group_name_H-M   'P 1'
#
loop_
_entity.id
_entity.type
_entity.pdbx_description
1 polymer ?
#
loop_
_entity_poly.entity_id
_entity_poly.type
_entity_poly.pdbx_seq_one_letter_code
_entity_poly.pdbx_strand_id
1 'polypeptide(L)'
;FIGSHESTFYELDGEWYHEITMNAINRGGKRGEYLRANKERAVAHKFNQYRYIRLLNKRAKKRLNTKLFRIQPYPKTSLISIK
;
A
#
# COMPACT_ATOMS: atom_id res chain seq x y z
N PHE A 1 5.76 -10.37 5.91
CA PHE A 1 4.51 -10.12 5.17
C PHE A 1 3.93 -11.43 4.65
N ILE A 2 2.69 -11.47 4.19
CA ILE A 2 2.04 -12.68 3.61
C ILE A 2 1.85 -12.59 2.08
N GLY A 3 2.21 -11.46 1.51
CA GLY A 3 2.15 -11.15 0.10
C GLY A 3 2.43 -9.66 -0.11
N SER A 4 2.73 -9.28 -1.34
CA SER A 4 2.95 -7.90 -1.74
C SER A 4 2.46 -7.67 -3.16
N HIS A 5 2.15 -6.42 -3.48
CA HIS A 5 1.88 -5.96 -4.83
C HIS A 5 2.41 -4.54 -4.97
N GLU A 6 2.73 -4.14 -6.20
CA GLU A 6 3.03 -2.75 -6.50
C GLU A 6 1.73 -1.96 -6.60
N SER A 7 1.74 -0.72 -6.11
CA SER A 7 0.65 0.22 -6.30
C SER A 7 1.18 1.63 -6.48
N THR A 8 0.39 2.45 -7.16
CA THR A 8 0.72 3.85 -7.42
C THR A 8 0.29 4.71 -6.24
N PHE A 9 1.13 5.66 -5.87
CA PHE A 9 0.83 6.71 -4.92
C PHE A 9 1.11 8.06 -5.59
N TYR A 10 0.27 9.04 -5.28
CA TYR A 10 0.42 10.39 -5.78
C TYR A 10 0.88 11.29 -4.65
N GLU A 11 1.96 12.03 -4.88
CA GLU A 11 2.38 13.13 -4.03
C GLU A 11 1.86 14.44 -4.63
N LEU A 12 1.17 15.26 -3.84
CA LEU A 12 0.67 16.57 -4.25
C LEU A 12 0.76 17.52 -3.06
N ASP A 13 1.52 18.60 -3.21
CA ASP A 13 1.69 19.64 -2.18
C ASP A 13 2.11 19.10 -0.80
N GLY A 14 2.98 18.07 -0.80
CA GLY A 14 3.48 17.41 0.41
C GLY A 14 2.52 16.38 1.01
N GLU A 15 1.33 16.19 0.42
CA GLU A 15 0.36 15.19 0.83
C GLU A 15 0.43 13.93 -0.04
N TRP A 16 0.20 12.78 0.59
CA TRP A 16 0.22 11.48 -0.08
C TRP A 16 -1.18 10.91 -0.29
N TYR A 17 -1.40 10.35 -1.47
CA TYR A 17 -2.66 9.76 -1.89
C TYR A 17 -2.45 8.39 -2.50
N HIS A 18 -3.30 7.44 -2.13
CA HIS A 18 -3.32 6.11 -2.75
C HIS A 18 -4.01 6.18 -4.12
N GLU A 19 -3.63 5.31 -5.07
CA GLU A 19 -4.24 5.20 -6.40
C GLU A 19 -5.78 5.17 -6.42
N ILE A 20 -6.38 4.44 -5.48
CA ILE A 20 -7.84 4.40 -5.27
C ILE A 20 -8.43 5.80 -5.09
N THR A 21 -7.74 6.75 -4.46
CA THR A 21 -8.22 8.13 -4.28
C THR A 21 -8.30 8.88 -5.61
N MET A 22 -7.41 8.55 -6.56
CA MET A 22 -7.46 9.07 -7.93
C MET A 22 -8.61 8.44 -8.73
N ASN A 23 -8.77 7.12 -8.66
CA ASN A 23 -9.62 6.38 -9.59
C ASN A 23 -11.05 6.10 -9.06
N ALA A 24 -11.22 5.87 -7.76
CA ALA A 24 -12.51 5.56 -7.16
C ALA A 24 -13.24 6.85 -6.75
N ILE A 25 -13.86 7.51 -7.73
CA ILE A 25 -14.51 8.82 -7.60
C ILE A 25 -15.42 8.88 -6.36
N ASN A 26 -16.28 7.88 -6.18
CA ASN A 26 -17.25 7.81 -5.08
C ASN A 26 -16.65 7.48 -3.70
N ARG A 27 -15.36 7.11 -3.63
CA ARG A 27 -14.67 6.69 -2.39
C ARG A 27 -13.57 7.65 -1.94
N GLY A 28 -13.25 8.66 -2.76
CA GLY A 28 -12.16 9.60 -2.48
C GLY A 28 -12.52 10.74 -1.53
N GLY A 29 -13.81 11.06 -1.36
CA GLY A 29 -14.26 12.25 -0.63
C GLY A 29 -13.58 13.55 -1.09
N LYS A 30 -13.60 14.58 -0.23
CA LYS A 30 -12.98 15.89 -0.51
C LYS A 30 -11.48 15.78 -0.85
N ARG A 31 -10.75 14.87 -0.22
CA ARG A 31 -9.32 14.64 -0.50
C ARG A 31 -9.11 14.13 -1.93
N GLY A 32 -9.96 13.21 -2.39
CA GLY A 32 -9.90 12.71 -3.76
C GLY A 32 -10.33 13.73 -4.79
N GLU A 33 -11.32 14.57 -4.47
CA GLU A 33 -11.71 15.69 -5.34
C GLU A 33 -10.54 16.66 -5.56
N TYR A 34 -9.84 17.03 -4.48
CA TYR A 34 -8.67 17.90 -4.54
C TYR A 34 -7.56 17.29 -5.42
N LEU A 35 -7.21 16.03 -5.19
CA LEU A 35 -6.21 15.32 -6.00
C LEU A 35 -6.59 15.30 -7.48
N ARG A 36 -7.83 14.94 -7.81
CA ARG A 36 -8.29 14.83 -9.20
C ARG A 36 -8.33 16.18 -9.91
N ALA A 37 -8.74 17.24 -9.21
CA ALA A 37 -8.73 18.61 -9.73
C ALA A 37 -7.30 19.13 -10.02
N ASN A 38 -6.29 18.56 -9.37
CA ASN A 38 -4.89 18.98 -9.47
C ASN A 38 -3.96 17.89 -10.03
N LYS A 39 -4.52 16.91 -10.75
CA LYS A 39 -3.79 15.70 -11.20
C LYS A 39 -2.50 16.01 -11.97
N GLU A 40 -2.45 17.13 -12.69
CA GLU A 40 -1.30 17.52 -13.52
C GLU A 40 -0.09 17.98 -12.70
N ARG A 41 -0.33 18.43 -11.45
CA ARG A 41 0.74 18.79 -10.50
C ARG A 41 1.17 17.62 -9.62
N ALA A 42 0.40 16.54 -9.61
CA ALA A 42 0.68 15.39 -8.76
C ALA A 42 1.80 14.53 -9.37
N VAL A 43 2.74 14.09 -8.54
CA VAL A 43 3.84 13.20 -8.94
C VAL A 43 3.46 11.77 -8.61
N ALA A 44 3.57 10.86 -9.58
CA ALA A 44 3.27 9.45 -9.39
C ALA A 44 4.52 8.67 -8.93
N HIS A 45 4.36 7.91 -7.86
CA HIS A 45 5.38 7.03 -7.29
C HIS A 45 4.87 5.60 -7.23
N LYS A 46 5.75 4.63 -7.47
CA LYS A 46 5.44 3.21 -7.35
C LYS A 46 6.07 2.65 -6.08
N PHE A 47 5.24 2.04 -5.25
CA PHE A 47 5.70 1.41 -4.01
C PHE A 47 5.18 -0.02 -3.88
N ASN A 48 5.99 -0.87 -3.25
CA ASN A 48 5.56 -2.20 -2.84
C ASN A 48 4.72 -2.13 -1.57
N GLN A 49 3.44 -2.51 -1.69
CA GLN A 49 2.54 -2.63 -0.56
C GLN A 49 2.57 -4.04 0.02
N TYR A 50 3.19 -4.16 1.19
CA TYR A 50 3.27 -5.41 1.93
C TYR A 50 2.03 -5.62 2.79
N ARG A 51 1.43 -6.82 2.72
CA ARG A 51 0.29 -7.20 3.54
C ARG A 51 0.75 -8.01 4.75
N TYR A 52 0.21 -7.69 5.92
CA TYR A 52 0.50 -8.36 7.18
C TYR A 52 -0.79 -8.87 7.81
N ILE A 53 -0.73 -10.02 8.50
CA ILE A 53 -1.84 -10.53 9.31
C ILE A 53 -1.44 -10.38 10.77
N ARG A 54 -2.32 -9.75 11.57
CA ARG A 54 -2.27 -9.78 13.03
C ARG A 54 -3.39 -10.69 13.53
N LEU A 55 -3.02 -11.82 14.15
CA LEU A 55 -4.00 -12.75 14.72
C LEU A 55 -4.45 -12.23 16.09
N LEU A 56 -5.72 -11.82 16.20
CA LEU A 56 -6.30 -11.35 17.48
C LEU A 56 -6.58 -12.51 18.45
N ASN A 57 -6.86 -13.70 17.92
CA ASN A 57 -7.04 -14.93 18.70
C ASN A 57 -6.01 -15.98 18.25
N LYS A 58 -5.28 -16.57 19.19
CA LYS A 58 -4.28 -17.62 18.92
C LYS A 58 -4.87 -18.82 18.17
N ARG A 59 -6.15 -19.16 18.38
CA ARG A 59 -6.85 -20.24 17.67
C ARG A 59 -7.08 -19.95 16.19
N ALA A 60 -7.13 -18.68 15.78
CA ALA A 60 -7.27 -18.29 14.38
C ALA A 60 -6.09 -18.78 13.53
N LYS A 61 -4.90 -18.98 14.12
CA LYS A 61 -3.74 -19.57 13.44
C LYS A 61 -4.04 -20.95 12.85
N LYS A 62 -4.83 -21.77 13.56
CA LYS A 62 -5.19 -23.13 13.11
C LYS A 62 -6.14 -23.11 11.90
N ARG A 63 -6.91 -22.04 11.74
CA ARG A 63 -7.85 -21.83 10.63
C ARG A 63 -7.21 -21.13 9.43
N LEU A 64 -6.02 -20.56 9.59
CA LEU A 64 -5.28 -19.95 8.51
C LEU A 64 -4.79 -21.06 7.59
N ASN A 65 -5.09 -20.98 6.29
CA ASN A 65 -4.52 -21.89 5.31
C ASN A 65 -3.01 -21.62 5.19
N THR A 66 -2.21 -22.36 5.94
CA THR A 66 -0.75 -22.19 6.01
C THR A 66 -0.05 -22.52 4.69
N LYS A 67 -0.71 -23.19 3.74
CA LYS A 67 -0.19 -23.39 2.38
C LYS A 67 -0.23 -22.11 1.55
N LEU A 68 -1.30 -21.32 1.69
CA LEU A 68 -1.48 -20.07 0.94
C LEU A 68 -0.87 -18.86 1.68
N PHE A 69 -0.89 -18.87 3.01
CA PHE A 69 -0.45 -17.76 3.84
C PHE A 69 0.85 -18.10 4.56
N ARG A 70 1.95 -18.11 3.81
CA ARG A 70 3.30 -18.22 4.37
C ARG A 70 3.77 -16.85 4.87
N ILE A 71 4.10 -16.76 6.16
CA ILE A 71 4.68 -15.55 6.74
C ILE A 71 6.14 -15.44 6.27
N GLN A 72 6.42 -14.34 5.56
CA GLN A 72 7.75 -13.93 5.09
C GLN A 72 8.34 -12.90 6.06
N PRO A 73 9.68 -12.75 6.14
CA PRO A 73 10.32 -11.71 6.94
C PRO A 73 9.87 -10.31 6.52
N TYR A 74 10.11 -9.30 7.37
CA TYR A 74 9.96 -7.91 6.94
C TYR A 74 10.90 -7.66 5.74
N PRO A 75 10.46 -6.98 4.68
CA PRO A 75 11.30 -6.68 3.54
C PRO A 75 12.31 -5.62 3.97
N LYS A 76 13.45 -6.08 4.52
CA LYS A 76 14.59 -5.21 4.69
C LYS A 76 15.08 -4.93 3.27
N THR A 77 14.99 -3.66 2.86
CA THR A 77 15.81 -3.19 1.75
C THR A 77 17.24 -3.49 2.15
N SER A 78 17.86 -4.49 1.52
CA SER A 78 19.31 -4.62 1.55
C SER A 78 19.81 -3.27 1.08
N LEU A 79 20.36 -2.48 2.00
CA LEU A 79 20.86 -1.15 1.71
C LEU A 79 21.62 -1.22 0.40
N ILE A 80 21.05 -0.60 -0.63
CA ILE A 80 21.79 -0.28 -1.84
C ILE A 80 22.98 0.50 -1.30
N SER A 81 24.16 -0.05 -1.46
CA SER A 81 25.41 0.69 -1.32
C SER A 81 25.31 1.84 -2.30
N ILE A 82 24.89 3.01 -1.81
CA ILE A 82 25.03 4.26 -2.55
C ILE A 82 26.53 4.52 -2.48
N LYS A 83 27.23 4.04 -3.52
CA LYS A 83 28.58 4.50 -3.87
C LYS A 83 28.49 5.91 -4.44
#